data_AF-A0A4Q4XL60-F1
#
_entry.id   AF-A0A4Q4XL60-F1
#
_cell.length_a   1.000
_cell.length_b   1.000
_cell.length_c   1.000
_cell.angle_alpha   90.00
_cell.angle_beta   90.00
_cell.angle_gamma   90.00
#
_symmetry.space_group_name_H-M   'P 1'
#
loop_
_entity.id
_entity.type
_entity.pdbx_description
1 polymer ?
#
loop_
_entity_poly.entity_id
_entity_poly.type
_entity_poly.pdbx_seq_one_letter_code
_entity_poly.pdbx_strand_id
1 'polypeptide(L)'
;MAYKFDNILNFRDVGRTVNDFVGLKEGVLYRSARPDDASPRDRETLKNELGIRTVMDLRTKTEHLKQAEKRRAAADADLETIPARRIPGVRYSEIKITGRQFERFLLSQLSWFGFFQFIFLYIVGYRVQAISVISREVMLPRGLVGLGLDMLDQSGGEIAEV
;
A
#
# COMPACT_ATOMS: atom_id res chain seq x y z
N MET A 1 -7.46 -10.41 22.50
CA MET A 1 -6.67 -9.32 23.13
C MET A 1 -6.37 -8.25 22.09
N ALA A 2 -6.56 -6.97 22.43
CA ALA A 2 -6.13 -5.86 21.58
C ALA A 2 -4.65 -5.57 21.87
N TYR A 3 -3.81 -5.53 20.83
CA TYR A 3 -2.42 -5.14 20.96
C TYR A 3 -2.33 -3.62 21.18
N LYS A 4 -1.60 -3.20 22.21
CA LYS A 4 -1.40 -1.77 22.50
C LYS A 4 0.03 -1.39 22.12
N PHE A 5 0.13 -0.63 21.04
CA PHE A 5 1.37 -0.02 20.59
C PHE A 5 1.38 1.47 20.95
N ASP A 6 2.57 2.01 21.17
CA ASP A 6 2.73 3.42 21.53
C ASP A 6 2.53 4.30 20.29
N ASN A 7 3.17 3.95 19.16
CA ASN A 7 3.18 4.78 17.95
C ASN A 7 2.57 4.07 16.73
N ILE A 8 2.26 2.78 16.81
CA ILE A 8 1.68 2.03 15.69
C ILE A 8 0.16 2.08 15.76
N LEU A 9 -0.44 2.83 14.84
CA LEU A 9 -1.89 2.97 14.76
C LEU A 9 -2.54 1.79 14.04
N ASN A 10 -3.81 1.51 14.37
CA ASN A 10 -4.68 0.55 13.69
C ASN A 10 -4.12 -0.87 13.55
N PHE A 11 -3.24 -1.28 14.47
CA PHE A 11 -2.67 -2.62 14.48
C PHE A 11 -3.72 -3.68 14.84
N ARG A 12 -3.87 -4.71 14.01
CA ARG A 12 -4.77 -5.83 14.28
C ARG A 12 -4.35 -7.10 13.55
N ASP A 13 -4.68 -8.23 14.15
CA ASP A 13 -4.63 -9.55 13.53
C ASP A 13 -5.79 -9.68 12.54
N VAL A 14 -5.46 -10.02 11.29
CA VAL A 14 -6.45 -10.17 10.23
C VAL A 14 -7.33 -11.38 10.49
N GLY A 15 -6.77 -12.51 10.95
CA GLY A 15 -7.54 -13.71 11.27
C GLY A 15 -8.65 -13.42 12.28
N ARG A 16 -8.31 -12.75 13.38
CA ARG A 16 -9.32 -12.32 14.37
C ARG A 16 -10.43 -11.44 13.80
N THR A 17 -10.12 -10.65 12.77
CA THR A 17 -11.08 -9.70 12.20
C THR A 17 -12.05 -10.39 11.24
N VAL A 18 -11.61 -11.45 10.55
CA VAL A 18 -12.36 -12.06 9.45
C VAL A 18 -12.79 -13.51 9.71
N ASN A 19 -12.37 -14.13 10.82
CA ASN A 19 -12.64 -15.54 11.10
C ASN A 19 -14.12 -15.89 11.29
N ASP A 20 -14.97 -14.90 11.56
CA ASP A 20 -16.42 -15.08 11.52
C ASP A 20 -16.95 -15.35 10.09
N PHE A 21 -16.15 -15.04 9.07
CA PHE A 21 -16.48 -15.16 7.65
C PHE A 21 -15.58 -16.13 6.88
N VAL A 22 -14.27 -16.16 7.20
CA VAL A 22 -13.24 -16.93 6.48
C VAL A 22 -12.27 -17.51 7.50
N GLY A 23 -12.13 -18.84 7.56
CA GLY A 23 -11.27 -19.53 8.52
C GLY A 23 -9.77 -19.35 8.27
N LEU A 24 -9.22 -18.18 8.61
CA LEU A 24 -7.80 -17.88 8.56
C LEU A 24 -7.10 -18.21 9.89
N LYS A 25 -5.85 -18.65 9.81
CA LYS A 25 -5.05 -18.88 11.01
C LYS A 25 -4.68 -17.54 11.67
N GLU A 26 -5.08 -17.36 12.92
CA GLU A 26 -4.64 -16.23 13.75
C GLU A 26 -3.13 -16.23 13.96
N GLY A 27 -2.58 -15.05 14.18
CA GLY A 27 -1.16 -14.84 14.47
C GLY A 27 -0.25 -14.87 13.24
N VAL A 28 -0.81 -14.97 12.02
CA VAL A 28 -0.05 -15.08 10.77
C VAL A 28 0.01 -13.76 10.02
N LEU A 29 -1.14 -13.12 9.80
CA LEU A 29 -1.25 -11.90 9.01
C LEU A 29 -1.77 -10.77 9.89
N TYR A 30 -1.01 -9.68 9.93
CA TYR A 30 -1.36 -8.46 10.66
C TYR A 30 -1.46 -7.30 9.69
N ARG A 31 -2.26 -6.29 10.07
CA ARG A 31 -2.28 -5.00 9.38
C ARG A 31 -2.15 -3.87 10.36
N SER A 32 -1.48 -2.80 9.95
CA SER A 32 -1.33 -1.59 10.74
C SER A 32 -1.27 -0.37 9.83
N ALA A 33 -1.26 0.81 10.45
CA ALA A 33 -0.70 2.00 9.82
C ALA A 33 0.83 1.90 9.74
N ARG A 34 1.51 3.03 9.56
CA ARG A 34 2.96 3.11 9.33
C ARG A 34 3.75 2.51 10.50
N PRO A 35 4.58 1.48 10.26
CA PRO A 35 5.45 0.93 11.30
C PRO A 35 6.76 1.71 11.44
N ASP A 36 7.04 2.69 10.59
CA ASP A 36 8.30 3.46 10.60
C ASP A 36 8.49 4.24 11.91
N ASP A 37 7.38 4.69 12.50
CA ASP A 37 7.38 5.52 13.71
C ASP A 37 7.34 4.68 15.00
N ALA A 38 7.43 3.34 14.88
CA ALA A 38 7.44 2.40 15.98
C ALA A 38 8.48 2.76 17.05
N SER A 39 8.04 2.84 18.31
CA SER A 39 8.90 3.01 19.48
C SER A 39 9.88 1.84 19.63
N PRO A 40 10.99 1.96 20.40
CA PRO A 40 11.86 0.82 20.69
C PRO A 40 11.11 -0.40 21.22
N ARG A 41 10.14 -0.17 22.10
CA ARG A 41 9.24 -1.20 22.66
C ARG A 41 8.34 -1.81 21.60
N ASP A 42 7.73 -0.99 20.74
CA ASP A 42 6.89 -1.46 19.64
C ASP A 42 7.67 -2.42 18.72
N ARG A 43 8.93 -2.10 18.42
CA ARG A 43 9.81 -2.93 17.58
C ARG A 43 10.10 -4.27 18.21
N GLU A 44 10.37 -4.28 19.51
CA GLU A 44 10.60 -5.50 20.28
C GLU A 44 9.35 -6.38 20.31
N THR A 45 8.17 -5.76 20.51
CA THR A 45 6.88 -6.44 20.47
C THR A 45 6.64 -7.07 19.09
N LEU A 46 6.81 -6.31 18.01
CA LEU A 46 6.61 -6.82 16.65
C LEU A 46 7.56 -7.98 16.33
N LYS A 47 8.83 -7.86 16.71
CA LYS A 47 9.87 -8.83 16.33
C LYS A 47 9.87 -10.06 17.24
N ASN A 48 9.94 -9.86 18.54
CA ASN A 48 10.20 -10.92 19.52
C ASN A 48 8.91 -11.54 20.05
N GLU A 49 7.91 -10.72 20.38
CA GLU A 49 6.65 -11.24 20.95
C GLU A 49 5.72 -11.79 19.85
N LEU A 50 5.56 -11.05 18.75
CA LEU A 50 4.70 -11.43 17.63
C LEU A 50 5.41 -12.25 16.55
N GLY A 51 6.75 -12.33 16.60
CA GLY A 51 7.54 -13.12 15.66
C GLY A 51 7.47 -12.61 14.22
N ILE A 52 7.20 -11.32 13.99
CA ILE A 52 7.08 -10.77 12.63
C ILE A 52 8.44 -10.79 11.95
N ARG A 53 8.54 -11.54 10.85
CA ARG A 53 9.76 -11.67 10.05
C ARG A 53 9.77 -10.79 8.80
N THR A 54 8.58 -10.45 8.29
CA THR A 54 8.41 -9.72 7.04
C THR A 54 7.36 -8.63 7.21
N VAL A 55 7.67 -7.43 6.72
CA VAL A 55 6.74 -6.30 6.59
C VAL A 55 6.57 -6.02 5.10
N MET A 56 5.33 -6.14 4.63
CA MET A 56 4.92 -5.76 3.28
C MET A 56 4.49 -4.30 3.29
N ASP A 57 5.26 -3.44 2.62
CA ASP A 57 4.95 -2.02 2.50
C ASP A 57 4.29 -1.74 1.16
N LEU A 58 3.04 -1.28 1.20
CA LEU A 58 2.25 -0.98 0.00
C LEU A 58 2.37 0.47 -0.45
N ARG A 59 3.16 1.29 0.27
CA ARG A 59 3.34 2.70 -0.05
C ARG A 59 4.23 2.87 -1.27
N THR A 60 3.96 3.94 -2.00
CA THR A 60 4.80 4.33 -3.14
C THR A 60 6.12 4.94 -2.67
N LYS A 61 7.18 4.83 -3.48
CA LYS A 61 8.48 5.49 -3.22
C LYS A 61 8.33 7.01 -3.02
N THR A 62 7.40 7.65 -3.72
CA THR A 62 7.12 9.08 -3.57
C THR A 62 6.51 9.41 -2.20
N GLU A 63 5.65 8.55 -1.67
CA GLU A 63 5.15 8.69 -0.30
C GLU A 63 6.28 8.56 0.73
N HIS A 64 7.23 7.64 0.52
CA HIS A 64 8.43 7.54 1.36
C HIS A 64 9.27 8.82 1.31
N LEU A 65 9.52 9.37 0.12
CA LEU A 65 10.30 10.60 -0.06
C LEU A 65 9.62 11.80 0.60
N LYS A 66 8.32 12.01 0.38
CA LYS A 66 7.55 13.08 1.01
C LYS A 66 7.54 12.96 2.54
N GLN A 67 7.52 11.74 3.06
CA GLN A 67 7.59 11.51 4.51
C GLN A 67 8.99 11.78 5.05
N ALA A 68 10.05 11.41 4.32
CA ALA A 68 11.41 11.79 4.67
C ALA A 68 11.57 13.32 4.69
N GLU A 69 11.02 14.01 3.69
CA GLU A 69 11.05 15.47 3.60
C GLU A 69 10.27 16.16 4.72
N LYS A 70 9.05 15.71 5.04
CA LYS A 70 8.30 16.25 6.19
C LYS A 70 9.05 16.06 7.51
N ARG A 71 9.81 14.97 7.66
CA ARG A 71 10.64 14.73 8.84
C ARG A 71 11.89 15.63 8.85
N ARG A 72 12.53 15.85 7.70
CA ARG A 72 13.62 16.85 7.54
C ARG A 72 13.16 18.25 7.93
N ALA A 73 11.93 18.60 7.60
CA ALA A 73 11.40 19.92 7.95
C ALA A 73 11.04 20.04 9.45
N ALA A 74 10.80 18.92 10.14
CA ALA A 74 10.41 18.90 11.55
C ALA A 74 11.58 18.71 12.52
N ALA A 75 12.69 18.15 12.04
CA ALA A 75 13.93 18.00 12.77
C ALA A 75 15.01 18.73 11.97
N ASP A 76 15.58 19.81 12.49
CA ASP A 76 16.77 20.52 11.96
C ASP A 76 18.02 19.61 11.95
N ALA A 77 17.92 18.41 11.37
CA ALA A 77 18.89 17.34 11.46
C ALA A 77 19.33 16.90 10.06
N ASP A 78 20.64 16.73 9.95
CA ASP A 78 21.40 16.47 8.74
C ASP A 78 20.97 15.16 8.04
N LEU A 79 21.10 15.14 6.71
CA LEU A 79 20.62 14.10 5.78
C LEU A 79 21.08 12.68 6.11
N GLU A 80 22.22 12.53 6.81
CA GLU A 80 22.79 11.23 7.21
C GLU A 80 22.18 10.64 8.50
N THR A 81 21.42 11.44 9.28
CA THR A 81 20.90 11.05 10.60
C THR A 81 19.42 10.71 10.61
N ILE A 82 18.78 10.56 9.45
CA ILE A 82 17.39 10.08 9.35
C ILE A 82 17.46 8.57 9.19
N PRO A 83 17.44 7.77 10.28
CA PRO A 83 17.39 6.34 10.10
C PRO A 83 16.11 6.02 9.34
N ALA A 84 16.23 5.35 8.20
CA ALA A 84 15.16 4.52 7.69
C ALA A 84 14.88 3.51 8.80
N ARG A 85 13.93 3.84 9.67
CA ARG A 85 13.71 3.16 10.94
C ARG A 85 12.99 1.82 10.72
N ARG A 86 13.34 1.11 9.64
CA ARG A 86 13.06 -0.31 9.44
C ARG A 86 13.44 -1.06 10.71
N ILE A 87 12.62 -2.02 11.11
CA ILE A 87 12.85 -2.82 12.30
C ILE A 87 14.06 -3.73 12.02
N PRO A 88 15.15 -3.64 12.81
CA PRO A 88 16.34 -4.44 12.56
C PRO A 88 16.06 -5.95 12.62
N GLY A 89 16.44 -6.67 11.56
CA GLY A 89 16.20 -8.11 11.44
C GLY A 89 14.83 -8.50 10.91
N VAL A 90 14.01 -7.53 10.48
CA VAL A 90 12.76 -7.76 9.76
C VAL A 90 12.98 -7.48 8.28
N ARG A 91 12.53 -8.37 7.40
CA ARG A 91 12.56 -8.19 5.96
C ARG A 91 11.50 -7.19 5.55
N TYR A 92 11.86 -6.20 4.74
CA TYR A 92 10.91 -5.25 4.16
C TYR A 92 10.76 -5.54 2.68
N SER A 93 9.52 -5.72 2.24
CA SER A 93 9.19 -5.94 0.84
C SER A 93 8.24 -4.84 0.39
N GLU A 94 8.67 -4.03 -0.56
CA GLU A 94 7.86 -2.97 -1.15
C GLU A 94 7.02 -3.56 -2.29
N ILE A 95 5.70 -3.62 -2.11
CA ILE A 95 4.78 -4.22 -3.08
C ILE A 95 3.88 -3.13 -3.66
N LYS A 96 3.98 -2.91 -4.97
CA LYS A 96 3.09 -1.98 -5.68
C LYS A 96 1.86 -2.73 -6.21
N ILE A 97 0.79 -2.78 -5.41
CA ILE A 97 -0.48 -3.41 -5.82
C ILE A 97 -1.17 -2.68 -7.00
N THR A 98 -0.83 -1.41 -7.25
CA THR A 98 -1.27 -0.63 -8.43
C THR A 98 -0.22 -0.67 -9.54
N GLY A 99 0.24 -1.88 -9.88
CA GLY A 99 1.27 -2.13 -10.88
C GLY A 99 0.82 -1.91 -12.32
N ARG A 100 1.72 -2.21 -13.26
CA ARG A 100 1.43 -2.08 -14.70
C ARG A 100 0.30 -3.01 -15.16
N GLN A 101 0.14 -4.15 -14.50
CA GLN A 101 -0.94 -5.10 -14.82
C GLN A 101 -2.31 -4.48 -14.52
N PHE A 102 -2.47 -3.90 -13.34
CA PHE A 102 -3.67 -3.16 -12.96
C PHE A 102 -3.93 -1.96 -13.89
N GLU A 103 -2.90 -1.18 -14.24
CA GLU A 103 -3.04 -0.07 -15.20
C GLU A 103 -3.55 -0.53 -16.58
N ARG A 104 -2.99 -1.64 -17.11
CA ARG A 104 -3.46 -2.25 -18.36
C ARG A 104 -4.87 -2.80 -18.25
N PHE A 105 -5.20 -3.42 -17.13
CA PHE A 105 -6.55 -3.88 -16.85
C PHE A 105 -7.53 -2.71 -16.92
N LEU A 106 -7.29 -1.60 -16.21
CA LEU A 106 -8.17 -0.43 -16.27
C LEU A 106 -8.37 0.10 -17.70
N LEU A 107 -7.30 0.15 -18.50
CA LEU A 107 -7.39 0.56 -19.91
C LEU A 107 -8.18 -0.43 -20.77
N SER A 108 -8.05 -1.73 -20.51
CA SER A 108 -8.80 -2.78 -21.23
C SER A 108 -10.31 -2.75 -20.97
N GLN A 109 -10.72 -2.08 -19.89
CA GLN A 109 -12.12 -1.97 -19.48
C GLN A 109 -12.80 -0.71 -20.03
N LEU A 110 -12.06 0.14 -20.75
CA LEU A 110 -12.62 1.29 -21.46
C LEU A 110 -13.45 0.83 -22.66
N SER A 111 -14.48 1.61 -22.98
CA SER A 111 -15.11 1.49 -24.28
C SER A 111 -14.12 1.84 -25.41
N TRP A 112 -14.34 1.36 -26.63
CA TRP A 112 -13.49 1.72 -27.76
C TRP A 112 -13.38 3.24 -27.95
N PHE A 113 -14.50 3.96 -27.79
CA PHE A 113 -14.51 5.43 -27.86
C PHE A 113 -13.70 6.05 -26.71
N GLY A 114 -13.91 5.61 -25.48
CA GLY A 114 -13.16 6.06 -24.31
C GLY A 114 -11.66 5.78 -24.44
N PHE A 115 -11.28 4.65 -25.03
CA PHE A 115 -9.89 4.29 -25.29
C PHE A 115 -9.24 5.25 -26.29
N PHE A 116 -9.87 5.51 -27.44
CA PHE A 116 -9.34 6.48 -28.42
C PHE A 116 -9.29 7.90 -27.85
N GLN A 117 -10.31 8.30 -27.09
CA GLN A 117 -10.33 9.58 -26.40
C GLN A 117 -9.19 9.69 -25.37
N PHE A 118 -8.95 8.63 -24.59
CA PHE A 118 -7.84 8.56 -23.64
C PHE A 118 -6.50 8.76 -24.34
N ILE A 119 -6.24 8.00 -25.42
CA ILE A 119 -4.98 8.08 -26.17
C ILE A 119 -4.78 9.47 -26.77
N PHE A 120 -5.81 10.04 -27.40
CA PHE A 120 -5.74 11.39 -27.96
C PHE A 120 -5.39 12.43 -26.89
N LEU A 121 -6.13 12.45 -25.78
CA LEU A 121 -5.88 13.39 -24.68
C LEU A 121 -4.49 13.19 -24.06
N TYR A 122 -4.04 11.94 -23.92
CA TYR A 122 -2.74 11.63 -23.36
C TYR A 122 -1.59 12.11 -24.25
N ILE A 123 -1.69 11.92 -25.59
CA ILE A 123 -0.68 12.37 -26.57
C ILE A 123 -0.61 13.89 -26.64
N VAL A 124 -1.76 14.58 -26.63
CA VAL A 124 -1.83 16.06 -26.69
C VAL A 124 -1.39 16.70 -25.35
N GLY A 125 -1.17 15.91 -24.31
CA GLY A 125 -0.65 16.38 -23.01
C GLY A 125 -1.73 16.71 -21.97
N TYR A 126 -3.00 16.47 -22.28
CA TYR A 126 -4.15 16.64 -21.39
C TYR A 126 -4.31 15.46 -20.43
N ARG A 127 -3.27 15.20 -19.61
CA ARG A 127 -3.20 14.01 -18.74
C ARG A 127 -4.35 13.92 -17.73
N VAL A 128 -4.76 15.05 -17.15
CA VAL A 128 -5.86 15.08 -16.17
C VAL A 128 -7.18 14.69 -16.83
N GLN A 129 -7.44 15.20 -18.03
CA GLN A 129 -8.61 14.88 -18.81
C GLN A 129 -8.58 13.42 -19.27
N ALA A 130 -7.41 12.90 -19.67
CA ALA A 130 -7.25 11.49 -20.01
C ALA A 130 -7.60 10.59 -18.81
N ILE A 131 -7.04 10.85 -17.63
CA ILE A 131 -7.36 10.08 -16.42
C ILE A 131 -8.85 10.18 -16.05
N SER A 132 -9.49 11.33 -16.28
CA SER A 132 -10.94 11.51 -16.06
C SER A 132 -11.79 10.53 -16.88
N VAL A 133 -11.35 10.12 -18.07
CA VAL A 133 -12.05 9.11 -18.88
C VAL A 133 -12.06 7.76 -18.17
N ILE A 134 -10.89 7.29 -17.70
CA ILE A 134 -10.78 6.05 -16.90
C ILE A 134 -11.63 6.16 -15.64
N SER A 135 -11.58 7.30 -14.96
CA SER A 135 -12.37 7.51 -13.75
C SER A 135 -13.87 7.35 -14.01
N ARG A 136 -14.39 7.93 -15.10
CA ARG A 136 -15.82 7.91 -15.42
C ARG A 136 -16.32 6.55 -15.91
N GLU A 137 -15.59 5.92 -16.82
CA GLU A 137 -16.05 4.67 -17.45
C GLU A 137 -15.75 3.43 -16.61
N VAL A 138 -14.67 3.46 -15.80
CA VAL A 138 -14.13 2.26 -15.14
C VAL A 138 -14.18 2.40 -13.63
N MET A 139 -13.58 3.45 -13.05
CA MET A 139 -13.40 3.54 -11.59
C MET A 139 -14.69 3.86 -10.83
N LEU A 140 -15.48 4.84 -11.30
CA LEU A 140 -16.73 5.23 -10.65
C LEU A 140 -17.77 4.09 -10.65
N PRO A 141 -18.02 3.38 -11.76
CA PRO A 141 -18.98 2.28 -11.76
C PRO A 141 -18.58 1.11 -10.87
N ARG A 142 -17.27 0.83 -10.74
CA ARG A 142 -16.75 -0.24 -9.87
C ARG A 142 -16.85 0.09 -8.39
N GLY A 143 -16.76 1.38 -8.04
CA GLY A 143 -16.68 1.84 -6.66
C GLY A 143 -15.43 1.34 -5.93
N LEU A 144 -15.31 1.69 -4.64
CA LEU A 144 -14.11 1.39 -3.85
C LEU A 144 -13.89 -0.11 -3.66
N VAL A 145 -14.96 -0.87 -3.40
CA VAL A 145 -14.87 -2.31 -3.16
C VAL A 145 -14.47 -3.04 -4.43
N GLY A 146 -15.11 -2.75 -5.57
CA GLY A 146 -14.79 -3.36 -6.86
C GLY A 146 -13.34 -3.08 -7.27
N LEU A 147 -12.90 -1.82 -7.13
CA LEU A 147 -11.50 -1.47 -7.39
C LEU A 147 -10.52 -2.20 -6.46
N GLY A 148 -10.89 -2.39 -5.19
CA GLY A 148 -10.06 -3.15 -4.25
C GLY A 148 -9.89 -4.60 -4.66
N LEU A 149 -10.97 -5.25 -5.13
CA LEU A 149 -10.93 -6.60 -5.66
C LEU A 149 -10.09 -6.67 -6.95
N ASP A 150 -10.33 -5.76 -7.89
CA ASP A 150 -9.57 -5.70 -9.14
C ASP A 150 -8.07 -5.47 -8.88
N MET A 151 -7.70 -4.63 -7.91
CA MET A 151 -6.30 -4.44 -7.53
C MET A 151 -5.68 -5.73 -7.02
N LEU A 152 -6.39 -6.50 -6.18
CA LEU A 152 -5.88 -7.78 -5.66
C LEU A 152 -5.75 -8.82 -6.78
N ASP A 153 -6.77 -8.95 -7.63
CA ASP A 153 -6.80 -9.92 -8.71
C ASP A 153 -5.72 -9.65 -9.77
N GLN A 154 -5.40 -8.37 -10.03
CA GLN A 154 -4.42 -7.97 -11.03
C GLN A 154 -3.00 -7.77 -10.49
N SER A 155 -2.77 -7.88 -9.18
CA SER A 155 -1.45 -7.70 -8.54
C SER A 155 -0.75 -9.00 -8.16
N GLY A 156 -1.25 -10.15 -8.63
CA GLY A 156 -0.68 -11.46 -8.31
C GLY A 156 0.81 -11.59 -8.67
N GLY A 157 1.25 -10.99 -9.77
CA GLY A 157 2.67 -10.98 -10.15
C GLY A 157 3.52 -10.18 -9.17
N GLU A 158 3.06 -8.97 -8.82
CA GLU A 158 3.72 -8.08 -7.88
C GLU A 158 3.76 -8.63 -6.45
N ILE A 159 2.77 -9.44 -6.06
CA ILE A 159 2.72 -10.12 -4.75
C ILE A 159 3.63 -11.36 -4.74
N ALA A 160 3.68 -12.13 -5.83
CA ALA A 160 4.44 -13.38 -5.91
C ALA A 160 5.97 -13.19 -6.00
N GLU A 161 6.43 -12.00 -6.36
CA GLU A 161 7.87 -11.66 -6.41
C GLU A 161 8.53 -11.54 -5.02
N VAL A 162 7.75 -11.63 -3.93
CA VAL A 162 8.19 -11.45 -2.53
C VAL A 162 8.28 -12.77 -1.76
#